data_AF-A0A845Z0Y4-F1
#
_entry.id   AF-A0A845Z0Y4-F1
#
_cell.length_a   1.000
_cell.length_b   1.000
_cell.length_c   1.000
_cell.angle_alpha   90.00
_cell.angle_beta   90.00
_cell.angle_gamma   90.00
#
_symmetry.space_group_name_H-M   'P 1'
#
loop_
_entity.id
_entity.type
_entity.pdbx_description
1 polymer ?
#
loop_
_entity_poly.entity_id
_entity_poly.type
_entity_poly.pdbx_seq_one_letter_code
_entity_poly.pdbx_strand_id
1 'polypeptide(L)' 'MSIRQTIDIRLIGDKQDIDTLIRSMTDAGKRDGYILAKQPDYRPSRKDPEDVIAYTEWVIER' A
#
# COMPACT_ATOMS: atom_id res chain seq x y z
N MET A 1 -17.95 -7.64 19.18
CA MET A 1 -17.52 -8.11 17.85
C MET A 1 -16.58 -7.06 17.31
N SER A 2 -15.30 -7.37 17.12
CA SER A 2 -14.38 -6.46 16.44
C SER A 2 -14.68 -6.46 14.94
N ILE A 3 -14.76 -5.29 14.34
CA ILE A 3 -14.91 -5.15 12.88
C ILE A 3 -13.50 -4.97 12.33
N ARG A 4 -13.01 -5.99 11.63
CA ARG A 4 -11.77 -5.87 10.85
C ARG A 4 -12.13 -5.30 9.48
N GLN A 5 -11.64 -4.11 9.17
CA GLN A 5 -11.74 -3.53 7.84
C GLN A 5 -10.39 -3.62 7.14
N THR A 6 -10.41 -3.95 5.86
CA THR A 6 -9.24 -4.10 5.01
C THR A 6 -9.33 -3.13 3.83
N ILE A 7 -8.21 -2.49 3.49
CA ILE A 7 -8.06 -1.62 2.32
C ILE A 7 -6.96 -2.21 1.45
N ASP A 8 -7.35 -2.74 0.29
CA ASP A 8 -6.44 -3.19 -0.75
C ASP A 8 -6.11 -2.05 -1.70
N ILE A 9 -4.83 -1.77 -1.91
CA ILE A 9 -4.37 -0.70 -2.80
C ILE A 9 -3.45 -1.27 -3.87
N ARG A 10 -3.69 -0.83 -5.10
CA ARG A 10 -2.84 -1.05 -6.25
C ARG A 10 -2.29 0.30 -6.72
N LEU A 11 -0.96 0.42 -6.72
CA LEU A 11 -0.25 1.61 -7.20
C LEU A 11 0.49 1.27 -8.49
N ILE A 12 0.59 2.23 -9.42
CA ILE A 12 1.31 2.11 -10.69
C ILE A 12 2.11 3.38 -10.89
N GLY A 13 3.41 3.26 -11.16
CA GLY A 13 4.32 4.39 -11.35
C GLY A 13 5.76 4.01 -11.05
N ASP A 14 6.61 5.02 -10.89
CA ASP A 14 8.01 4.84 -10.46
C ASP A 14 8.09 4.21 -9.06
N LYS A 15 9.10 3.35 -8.86
CA LYS A 15 9.27 2.62 -7.59
C LYS A 15 9.54 3.57 -6.42
N GLN A 16 10.37 4.60 -6.59
CA GLN A 16 10.71 5.52 -5.51
C GLN A 16 9.51 6.35 -5.07
N ASP A 17 8.68 6.79 -6.03
CA ASP A 17 7.44 7.50 -5.75
C ASP A 17 6.45 6.60 -5.00
N ILE A 18 6.30 5.34 -5.43
CA ILE A 18 5.46 4.35 -4.75
C ILE A 18 5.96 4.08 -3.33
N ASP A 19 7.26 3.86 -3.15
CA ASP A 19 7.86 3.63 -1.83
C ASP A 19 7.59 4.82 -0.89
N THR A 20 7.73 6.04 -1.42
CA THR A 20 7.47 7.28 -0.68
C THR A 20 6.01 7.38 -0.28
N LEU A 21 5.09 7.10 -1.20
CA LEU A 21 3.65 7.12 -0.93
C LEU A 21 3.25 6.09 0.13
N ILE A 22 3.71 4.84 0.02
CA ILE A 22 3.41 3.77 0.99
C ILE A 22 3.89 4.14 2.38
N ARG A 23 5.09 4.72 2.49
CA ARG A 23 5.63 5.20 3.76
C ARG A 23 4.76 6.32 4.33
N SER A 24 4.44 7.35 3.53
CA SER A 24 3.58 8.45 3.96
C SER A 24 2.20 7.97 4.41
N MET A 25 1.58 7.04 3.67
CA MET A 25 0.30 6.44 4.03
C MET A 25 0.38 5.62 5.31
N THR A 26 1.46 4.86 5.51
CA THR A 26 1.67 4.08 6.75
C THR A 26 1.86 5.01 7.95
N ASP A 27 2.62 6.09 7.80
CA ASP A 27 2.85 7.06 8.88
C ASP A 27 1.59 7.89 9.21
N ALA A 28 0.74 8.17 8.22
CA ALA A 28 -0.57 8.75 8.44
C ALA A 28 -1.53 7.74 9.11
N GLY A 29 -1.65 6.55 8.52
CA GLY A 29 -2.56 5.50 8.95
C GLY A 29 -2.32 4.99 10.37
N LYS A 30 -1.06 4.94 10.83
CA LYS A 30 -0.71 4.59 12.22
C LYS A 30 -1.42 5.47 13.26
N ARG A 31 -1.67 6.75 12.95
CA ARG A 31 -2.37 7.66 13.86
C ARG A 31 -3.85 7.33 13.99
N ASP A 32 -4.43 6.77 12.92
CA ASP A 32 -5.85 6.44 12.82
C ASP A 32 -6.16 4.96 13.14
N GLY A 33 -5.12 4.19 13.49
CA GLY A 33 -5.21 2.77 13.86
C GLY A 33 -5.00 1.79 12.70
N TYR A 34 -4.61 2.28 11.52
CA TYR A 34 -4.29 1.41 10.39
C TYR A 34 -2.89 0.81 10.54
N ILE A 35 -2.80 -0.48 10.26
CA ILE A 35 -1.57 -1.26 10.26
C ILE A 35 -1.35 -1.80 8.84
N LEU A 36 -0.13 -1.66 8.32
CA LEU A 36 0.28 -2.29 7.08
C LEU A 36 0.30 -3.81 7.30
N ALA A 37 -0.71 -4.51 6.77
CA ALA A 37 -0.84 -5.96 6.90
C ALA A 37 0.05 -6.71 5.89
N LYS A 38 0.24 -6.13 4.71
CA LYS A 38 1.02 -6.75 3.63
C LYS A 38 2.03 -5.77 3.05
N GLN A 39 3.30 -6.15 3.11
CA GLN A 39 4.39 -5.44 2.43
C GLN A 39 4.12 -5.39 0.92
N PRO A 40 4.50 -4.30 0.23
CA PRO A 40 4.25 -4.16 -1.19
C PRO A 40 4.93 -5.25 -2.02
N ASP A 41 4.13 -5.95 -2.83
CA ASP A 41 4.59 -6.87 -3.88
C ASP A 41 4.72 -6.10 -5.20
N TYR A 42 5.96 -5.86 -5.64
CA TYR A 42 6.27 -5.11 -6.85
C TYR A 42 6.36 -6.02 -8.07
N ARG A 43 5.70 -5.63 -9.15
CA ARG A 43 5.75 -6.31 -10.44
C ARG A 43 6.01 -5.32 -11.56
N PRO A 44 6.79 -5.67 -12.59
CA PRO A 44 6.93 -4.81 -13.76
C PRO A 44 5.57 -4.52 -14.40
N SER A 45 5.32 -3.27 -14.77
CA SER A 45 4.15 -2.93 -15.58
C SER A 45 4.31 -3.50 -16.99
N ARG A 46 3.21 -4.06 -17.53
CA ARG A 46 3.18 -4.52 -18.93
C ARG A 46 2.89 -3.38 -19.91
N LYS A 47 2.42 -2.23 -19.40
CA LYS A 47 2.04 -1.08 -20.23
C LYS A 47 3.23 -0.15 -20.46
N ASP A 48 4.06 0.02 -19.44
CA ASP A 48 5.23 0.87 -19.46
C ASP A 48 6.39 0.12 -18.79
N PRO A 49 7.54 -0.06 -19.46
CA PRO A 49 8.68 -0.77 -18.89
C PRO A 49 9.37 -0.05 -17.73
N GLU A 50 9.16 1.26 -17.56
CA GLU A 50 9.74 2.04 -16.45
C GLU A 50 8.86 1.99 -15.19
N ASP A 51 7.57 1.68 -15.35
CA ASP A 51 6.62 1.58 -14.23
C ASP A 51 6.69 0.23 -13.51
N VAL A 52 6.44 0.29 -12.19
CA VAL A 52 6.13 -0.89 -11.37
C VAL A 52 4.68 -0.83 -10.89
N ILE A 53 4.10 -2.00 -10.65
CA ILE A 53 2.80 -2.18 -10.01
C ILE A 53 3.07 -2.72 -8.61
N ALA A 54 2.63 -2.00 -7.59
CA ALA A 54 2.70 -2.46 -6.20
C ALA A 54 1.31 -2.85 -5.68
N TYR A 55 1.24 -4.00 -5.00
CA TYR A 55 0.05 -4.47 -4.30
C TYR A 55 0.31 -4.51 -2.81
N THR A 56 -0.54 -3.85 -2.03
CA THR A 56 -0.37 -3.75 -0.57
C THR A 56 -1.73 -3.66 0.12
N GLU A 57 -1.74 -3.95 1.42
CA GLU A 57 -2.95 -4.07 2.24
C GLU A 57 -2.74 -3.35 3.58
N TRP A 58 -3.68 -2.48 3.95
CA TRP A 58 -3.81 -1.95 5.31
C TRP A 58 -5.06 -2.51 5.98
N VAL A 59 -4.95 -2.76 7.29
CA VAL A 59 -6.07 -3.22 8.12
C VAL A 59 -6.26 -2.30 9.29
N ILE A 60 -7.51 -2.18 9.74
CA ILE A 60 -7.86 -1.56 11.00
C ILE A 60 -8.74 -2.52 11.81
N GLU A 61 -8.40 -2.68 13.08
CA GLU A 61 -9.17 -3.46 14.04
C GLU A 61 -9.85 -2.48 15.01
N ARG A 62 -11.18 -2.35 14.91
CA ARG A 62 -12.01 -1.54 15.82
C ARG A 62 -13.03 -2.39 16.56
#